data_AF-A0A4V1J578-F1
#
_entry.id   AF-A0A4V1J578-F1
#
_cell.length_a   1.000
_cell.length_b   1.000
_cell.length_c   1.000
_cell.angle_alpha   90.00
_cell.angle_beta   90.00
_cell.angle_gamma   90.00
#
_symmetry.space_group_name_H-M   'P 1'
#
loop_
_entity.id
_entity.type
_entity.pdbx_description
1 polymer ?
#
loop_
_entity_poly.entity_id
_entity_poly.type
_entity_poly.pdbx_seq_one_letter_code
_entity_poly.pdbx_strand_id
1 'polypeptide(L)'
;GGSDAVAGIAVYWGLDDPRNVMEKLPGPHQTIPRAELWAILRALNIYTTSQYAIRCLTEWIATWRRNGWRTFSNQAVAHQDIIRTVVCLISHRPGKVNFVSISRDALWHDLTLPI
;
A
#
# COMPACT_ATOMS: atom_id res chain seq x y z
N GLY A 1 37.00 4.25 0.40
CA GLY A 1 35.78 3.46 0.65
C GLY A 1 34.65 4.20 -0.03
N GLY A 2 34.03 3.61 -1.04
CA GLY A 2 33.28 4.31 -2.07
C GLY A 2 32.05 5.07 -1.55
N SER A 3 32.03 6.36 -1.82
CA SER A 3 30.93 7.32 -1.56
C SER A 3 29.68 7.10 -2.42
N ASP A 4 29.66 6.06 -3.26
CA ASP A 4 28.57 5.72 -4.19
C ASP A 4 27.93 4.35 -3.90
N ALA A 5 28.13 3.79 -2.71
CA ALA A 5 27.48 2.54 -2.34
C ALA A 5 25.95 2.73 -2.26
N VAL A 6 25.20 1.92 -3.02
CA VAL A 6 23.73 1.94 -3.02
C VAL A 6 23.22 0.72 -2.25
N ALA A 7 22.41 0.96 -1.23
CA ALA A 7 21.74 -0.10 -0.49
C ALA A 7 20.51 -0.58 -1.27
N GLY A 8 20.31 -1.90 -1.32
CA GLY A 8 19.15 -2.53 -1.93
C GLY A 8 18.10 -2.91 -0.88
N ILE A 9 16.84 -2.92 -1.28
CA ILE A 9 15.75 -3.50 -0.51
C ILE A 9 15.13 -4.65 -1.28
N ALA A 10 14.63 -5.65 -0.55
CA ALA A 10 13.87 -6.75 -1.14
C ALA A 10 12.70 -7.12 -0.23
N VAL A 11 11.56 -7.43 -0.84
CA VAL A 11 10.42 -8.02 -0.13
C VAL A 11 9.99 -9.27 -0.88
N TYR A 12 9.95 -10.40 -0.18
CA TYR A 12 9.60 -11.70 -0.73
C TYR A 12 8.32 -12.22 -0.09
N TRP A 13 7.40 -12.70 -0.93
CA TRP A 13 6.07 -13.19 -0.52
C TRP A 13 5.82 -14.65 -0.91
N GLY A 14 6.70 -15.26 -1.70
CA GLY A 14 6.56 -16.63 -2.20
C GLY A 14 7.16 -16.80 -3.60
N LEU A 15 7.28 -18.05 -4.05
CA LEU A 15 7.80 -18.36 -5.39
C LEU A 15 6.81 -17.82 -6.44
N ASP A 16 7.33 -17.09 -7.43
CA ASP A 16 6.56 -16.45 -8.51
C ASP A 16 5.43 -15.51 -8.04
N ASP A 17 5.50 -15.03 -6.79
CA ASP A 17 4.53 -14.05 -6.31
C ASP A 17 4.75 -12.69 -6.99
N PRO A 18 3.74 -12.12 -7.67
CA PRO A 18 3.88 -10.86 -8.40
C PRO A 18 4.14 -9.65 -7.48
N ARG A 19 4.04 -9.81 -6.16
CA ARG A 19 4.36 -8.78 -5.15
C ARG A 19 5.83 -8.79 -4.74
N ASN A 20 6.62 -9.75 -5.21
CA ASN A 20 8.06 -9.76 -4.97
C ASN A 20 8.68 -8.49 -5.57
N VAL A 21 9.42 -7.73 -4.76
CA VAL A 21 10.09 -6.50 -5.20
C VAL A 21 11.56 -6.54 -4.82
N MET A 22 12.40 -5.98 -5.69
CA MET A 22 13.80 -5.69 -5.41
C MET A 22 14.11 -4.32 -6.01
N GLU A 23 14.35 -3.33 -5.16
CA GLU A 23 14.57 -1.93 -5.57
C GLU A 23 15.70 -1.29 -4.77
N LYS A 24 16.12 -0.08 -5.15
CA LYS A 24 17.15 0.68 -4.43
C LYS A 24 16.52 1.37 -3.23
N LEU A 25 17.25 1.46 -2.11
CA LEU A 25 16.84 2.27 -0.98
C LEU A 25 16.70 3.73 -1.44
N PRO A 26 15.55 4.39 -1.25
CA PRO A 26 15.38 5.77 -1.67
C PRO A 26 16.11 6.77 -0.75
N GLY A 27 16.54 7.87 -1.34
CA GLY A 27 17.15 9.02 -0.66
C GLY A 27 18.68 8.93 -0.52
N PRO A 28 19.30 9.95 0.09
CA PRO A 28 20.76 10.09 0.12
C PRO A 28 21.46 9.15 1.12
N HIS A 29 20.74 8.63 2.11
CA HIS A 29 21.32 7.81 3.18
C HIS A 29 21.30 6.33 2.81
N GLN A 30 22.39 5.85 2.22
CA GLN A 30 22.51 4.47 1.76
C GLN A 30 23.18 3.58 2.82
N THR A 31 22.42 3.11 3.81
CA THR A 31 22.93 2.23 4.87
C THR A 31 22.09 0.95 4.98
N ILE A 32 22.72 -0.16 5.39
CA ILE A 32 22.04 -1.46 5.54
C ILE A 32 20.88 -1.39 6.54
N PRO A 33 21.05 -0.88 7.78
CA PRO A 33 19.94 -0.85 8.74
C PRO A 33 18.74 -0.03 8.24
N ARG A 34 19.01 1.05 7.49
CA ARG A 34 17.94 1.85 6.88
C ARG A 34 17.23 1.07 5.78
N ALA A 35 17.96 0.34 4.94
CA ALA A 35 17.38 -0.50 3.91
C ALA A 35 16.49 -1.60 4.51
N GLU A 36 16.93 -2.25 5.58
CA GLU A 36 16.15 -3.27 6.30
C GLU A 36 14.84 -2.71 6.85
N LEU A 37 14.88 -1.56 7.53
CA LEU A 37 13.68 -0.90 8.04
C LEU A 37 12.75 -0.43 6.91
N TRP A 38 13.32 0.05 5.81
CA TRP A 38 12.53 0.47 4.65
C TRP A 38 11.86 -0.73 3.98
N ALA A 39 12.54 -1.87 3.83
CA ALA A 39 11.95 -3.10 3.29
C ALA A 39 10.74 -3.54 4.13
N ILE A 40 10.84 -3.46 5.47
CA ILE A 40 9.71 -3.73 6.37
C ILE A 40 8.57 -2.75 6.13
N LEU A 41 8.85 -1.45 6.07
CA LEU A 41 7.85 -0.42 5.77
C LEU A 41 7.15 -0.68 4.44
N ARG A 42 7.91 -1.05 3.41
CA ARG A 42 7.42 -1.36 2.07
C ARG A 42 6.44 -2.52 2.06
N ALA A 43 6.71 -3.53 2.87
CA ALA A 43 5.86 -4.71 3.00
C ALA A 43 4.52 -4.41 3.70
N LEU A 44 4.43 -3.33 4.48
CA LEU A 44 3.26 -2.98 5.31
C LEU A 44 2.30 -1.98 4.65
N ASN A 45 2.76 -1.23 3.65
CA ASN A 45 2.03 -0.11 3.07
C ASN A 45 1.59 -0.37 1.62
N ILE A 46 0.32 -0.08 1.34
CA ILE A 46 -0.24 -0.01 -0.01
C ILE A 46 -0.32 1.47 -0.41
N TYR A 47 0.48 1.86 -1.39
CA TYR A 47 0.50 3.22 -1.92
C TYR A 47 -0.44 3.34 -3.12
N THR A 48 -1.28 4.37 -3.15
CA THR A 48 -2.17 4.64 -4.29
C THR A 48 -2.43 6.13 -4.45
N THR A 49 -2.56 6.58 -5.71
CA THR A 49 -3.01 7.94 -6.05
C THR A 49 -4.54 8.05 -6.06
N SER A 50 -5.25 6.93 -5.89
CA SER A 50 -6.70 6.87 -5.96
C SER A 50 -7.33 7.15 -4.59
N GLN A 51 -7.75 8.39 -4.36
CA GLN A 51 -8.57 8.73 -3.19
C GLN A 51 -9.86 7.90 -3.14
N TYR A 52 -10.42 7.55 -4.31
CA TYR A 52 -11.57 6.65 -4.41
C TYR A 52 -11.27 5.29 -3.76
N ALA A 53 -10.15 4.66 -4.12
CA ALA A 53 -9.78 3.35 -3.58
C ALA A 53 -9.56 3.40 -2.06
N ILE A 54 -8.87 4.45 -1.57
CA ILE A 54 -8.64 4.63 -0.13
C ILE A 54 -9.97 4.76 0.60
N ARG A 55 -10.84 5.70 0.20
CA ARG A 55 -12.13 5.92 0.87
C ARG A 55 -13.05 4.71 0.80
N CYS A 56 -13.05 3.98 -0.32
CA CYS A 56 -13.77 2.71 -0.42
C CYS A 56 -13.32 1.75 0.67
N LEU A 57 -12.00 1.58 0.84
CA LEU A 57 -11.41 0.57 1.70
C LEU A 57 -11.31 0.96 3.19
N THR A 58 -11.41 2.25 3.52
CA THR A 58 -11.27 2.75 4.90
C THR A 58 -12.56 3.33 5.49
N GLU A 59 -13.32 4.12 4.72
CA GLU A 59 -14.44 4.91 5.24
C GLU A 59 -15.79 4.30 4.87
N TRP A 60 -15.98 3.95 3.59
CA TRP A 60 -17.31 3.67 3.05
C TRP A 60 -17.80 2.25 3.32
N ILE A 61 -16.90 1.27 3.45
CA ILE A 61 -17.25 -0.13 3.75
C ILE A 61 -18.12 -0.26 5.00
N ALA A 62 -17.81 0.46 6.07
CA ALA A 62 -18.57 0.34 7.32
C ALA A 62 -20.04 0.76 7.14
N THR A 63 -20.29 1.74 6.28
CA THR A 63 -21.63 2.21 5.94
C THR A 63 -22.30 1.27 4.95
N TRP A 64 -21.60 0.84 3.89
CA TRP A 64 -22.16 -0.08 2.90
C TRP A 64 -22.50 -1.45 3.49
N ARG A 65 -21.69 -1.99 4.41
CA ARG A 65 -22.02 -3.25 5.11
C ARG A 65 -23.31 -3.15 5.91
N ARG A 66 -23.58 -1.99 6.53
CA ARG A 66 -24.81 -1.74 7.29
C ARG A 66 -26.02 -1.52 6.37
N ASN A 67 -25.82 -0.85 5.24
CA ASN A 67 -26.90 -0.48 4.32
C ASN A 67 -27.11 -1.52 3.18
N GLY A 68 -26.69 -2.77 3.37
CA GLY A 68 -26.90 -3.83 2.39
C GLY A 68 -26.20 -3.62 1.04
N TRP A 69 -25.04 -2.95 1.06
CA TRP A 69 -24.24 -2.58 -0.12
C TRP A 69 -24.94 -1.67 -1.12
N ARG A 70 -25.65 -0.67 -0.59
CA ARG A 70 -26.30 0.37 -1.38
C ARG A 70 -25.70 1.74 -1.09
N THR A 71 -25.68 2.59 -2.11
CA THR A 71 -25.29 4.00 -2.01
C THR A 71 -26.41 4.81 -1.35
N PHE A 72 -26.12 6.07 -1.01
CA PHE A 72 -27.13 6.98 -0.45
C PHE A 72 -28.35 7.16 -1.39
N SER A 73 -28.12 7.15 -2.70
CA SER A 73 -29.18 7.21 -3.72
C SER A 73 -29.91 5.87 -3.93
N ASN A 74 -29.76 4.90 -3.01
CA ASN A 74 -30.35 3.56 -3.04
C ASN A 74 -29.95 2.71 -4.26
N GLN A 75 -28.84 3.05 -4.91
CA GLN A 75 -28.28 2.28 -6.03
C GLN A 75 -27.28 1.24 -5.53
N ALA A 76 -27.02 0.20 -6.33
CA ALA A 76 -25.95 -0.74 -6.03
C ALA A 76 -24.59 -0.01 -6.02
N VAL A 77 -23.72 -0.37 -5.08
CA VAL A 77 -22.36 0.17 -5.03
C VAL A 77 -21.58 -0.28 -6.27
N ALA A 78 -20.97 0.65 -6.99
CA ALA A 78 -20.12 0.32 -8.13
C ALA A 78 -18.91 -0.53 -7.69
N HIS A 79 -18.53 -1.52 -8.51
CA HIS A 79 -17.40 -2.42 -8.26
C HIS A 79 -17.48 -3.20 -6.94
N GLN A 80 -18.71 -3.43 -6.45
CA GLN A 80 -18.97 -4.11 -5.19
C GLN A 80 -18.31 -5.50 -5.11
N ASP A 81 -18.29 -6.25 -6.22
CA ASP A 81 -17.65 -7.56 -6.34
C ASP A 81 -16.15 -7.52 -6.01
N ILE A 82 -15.43 -6.55 -6.60
CA ILE A 82 -14.00 -6.34 -6.35
C ILE A 82 -13.78 -5.86 -4.92
N ILE A 83 -14.54 -4.86 -4.46
CA ILE A 83 -14.40 -4.28 -3.12
C ILE A 83 -14.61 -5.36 -2.05
N ARG A 84 -15.64 -6.21 -2.19
CA ARG A 84 -15.90 -7.31 -1.25
C ARG A 84 -14.75 -8.31 -1.19
N THR A 85 -14.19 -8.65 -2.34
CA THR A 85 -13.06 -9.58 -2.43
C THR A 85 -11.83 -9.01 -1.73
N VAL A 86 -11.49 -7.75 -1.98
CA VAL A 86 -10.38 -7.06 -1.32
C VAL A 86 -10.57 -7.02 0.20
N VAL A 87 -11.76 -6.66 0.66
CA VAL A 87 -12.08 -6.62 2.11
C VAL A 87 -11.96 -7.99 2.75
N CYS A 88 -12.42 -9.04 2.06
CA CYS A 88 -12.28 -10.41 2.53
C CYS A 88 -10.79 -10.76 2.73
N LEU A 89 -9.95 -10.50 1.74
CA LEU A 89 -8.52 -10.77 1.81
C LEU A 89 -7.80 -9.98 2.91
N ILE A 90 -8.14 -8.70 3.07
CA ILE A 90 -7.60 -7.87 4.16
C ILE A 90 -8.01 -8.44 5.53
N SER A 91 -9.26 -8.89 5.67
CA SER A 91 -9.78 -9.42 6.94
C SER A 91 -9.15 -10.76 7.34
N HIS A 92 -8.72 -11.57 6.36
CA HIS A 92 -8.04 -12.85 6.62
C HIS A 92 -6.53 -12.71 6.83
N ARG A 93 -5.98 -11.50 6.64
CA ARG A 93 -4.55 -11.26 6.86
C ARG A 93 -4.27 -11.11 8.36
N PRO A 94 -3.26 -11.81 8.92
CA PRO A 94 -2.88 -11.69 10.34
C PRO A 94 -2.14 -10.38 10.67
N GLY A 95 -2.31 -9.32 9.88
CA GLY A 95 -1.57 -8.06 10.05
C GLY A 95 -2.31 -6.87 9.44
N LYS A 96 -2.10 -5.70 10.04
CA LYS A 96 -2.72 -4.45 9.61
C LYS A 96 -2.22 -4.06 8.21
N VAL A 97 -3.15 -3.61 7.37
CA VAL A 97 -2.87 -3.01 6.05
C VAL A 97 -3.01 -1.51 6.17
N ASN A 98 -1.97 -0.77 5.81
CA ASN A 98 -2.01 0.69 5.79
C ASN A 98 -2.12 1.18 4.33
N PHE A 99 -3.07 2.07 4.07
CA PHE A 99 -3.21 2.74 2.79
C PHE A 99 -2.59 4.12 2.87
N VAL A 100 -1.70 4.43 1.92
CA VAL A 100 -1.02 5.72 1.85
C VAL A 100 -1.42 6.41 0.55
N SER A 101 -2.01 7.60 0.67
CA SER A 101 -2.32 8.46 -0.47
C SER A 101 -1.03 9.11 -0.96
N ILE A 102 -0.75 8.99 -2.25
CA ILE A 102 0.38 9.66 -2.90
C ILE A 102 -0.12 10.59 -4.01
N SER A 103 0.59 11.69 -4.27
CA SER A 103 0.26 12.57 -5.41
C SER A 103 0.58 11.86 -6.73
N ARG A 104 -0.13 12.19 -7.81
CA ARG A 104 0.21 11.68 -9.16
C ARG A 104 1.58 12.15 -9.63
N ASP A 105 1.99 13.31 -9.15
CA ASP A 105 3.29 13.92 -9.45
C ASP A 105 4.37 13.49 -8.46
N ALA A 106 4.03 12.69 -7.44
CA ALA A 106 5.02 12.16 -6.50
C ALA A 106 5.91 11.18 -7.26
N LEU A 107 7.13 11.60 -7.54
CA LEU A 107 8.18 10.70 -8.01
C LEU A 107 8.47 9.71 -6.88
N TRP A 108 8.92 8.50 -7.22
CA TRP A 108 9.36 7.50 -6.21
C TRP A 108 10.40 8.05 -5.21
N HIS A 109 11.08 9.15 -5.57
CA HIS A 109 12.02 9.88 -4.73
C HIS A 109 11.36 10.74 -3.64
N ASP A 110 10.08 11.14 -3.79
CA ASP A 110 9.34 12.00 -2.84
C ASP A 110 8.64 11.20 -1.72
N LEU A 111 8.74 9.86 -1.74
CA LEU A 111 8.26 8.99 -0.65
C LEU A 111 9.16 9.04 0.59
N THR A 112 9.96 10.10 0.76
CA THR A 112 10.63 10.36 2.03
C THR A 112 9.55 10.54 3.09
N LEU A 113 9.44 9.57 3.99
CA LEU A 113 8.61 9.71 5.17
C LEU A 113 8.98 11.05 5.85
N PRO A 114 8.00 11.88 6.24
CA PRO A 114 8.29 12.97 7.15
C PRO A 114 8.93 12.35 8.40
N ILE A 115 10.16 12.77 8.66
CA ILE A 115 10.94 12.45 9.87
C ILE A 115 10.18 12.88 11.12
#